data_AF-A0A920R873-F1
#
_entry.id   AF-A0A920R873-F1
#
_cell.length_a   1.000
_cell.length_b   1.000
_cell.length_c   1.000
_cell.angle_alpha   90.00
_cell.angle_beta   90.00
_cell.angle_gamma   90.00
#
_symmetry.space_group_name_H-M   'P 1'
#
loop_
_entity.id
_entity.type
_entity.pdbx_description
1 polymer ?
#
loop_
_entity_poly.entity_id
_entity_poly.type
_entity_poly.pdbx_seq_one_letter_code
_entity_poly.pdbx_strand_id
1 'polypeptide(L)'
;MLNLLMHSISNASFAIYFPKFVGTVYEVLSAPVSTAEVVAGYVGAAATKSIILGMIILATATFFIPMRIEHPIIMLLFVFLTAISFSLLGFILGIWADNFEKLSVVPSLIVTPLVFLGGSFYSTICCRHSGSRFHC
;
A
#
# COMPACT_ATOMS: atom_id res chain seq x y z
N MET A 1 -3.63 -7.00 -5.39
CA MET A 1 -3.15 -6.55 -4.07
C MET A 1 -1.69 -6.11 -4.09
N LEU A 2 -0.74 -6.90 -4.62
CA LEU A 2 0.69 -6.53 -4.66
C LEU A 2 0.98 -5.12 -5.25
N ASN A 3 0.39 -4.78 -6.41
CA ASN A 3 0.55 -3.45 -7.01
C ASN A 3 0.08 -2.32 -6.08
N LEU A 4 -1.05 -2.50 -5.40
CA LEU A 4 -1.57 -1.50 -4.47
C LEU A 4 -0.60 -1.28 -3.31
N LEU A 5 -0.02 -2.35 -2.75
CA LEU A 5 0.93 -2.29 -1.65
C LEU A 5 2.22 -1.56 -2.06
N MET A 6 2.81 -1.95 -3.19
CA MET A 6 4.05 -1.35 -3.68
C MET A 6 3.87 0.12 -4.00
N HIS A 7 2.76 0.49 -4.62
CA HIS A 7 2.46 1.90 -4.90
C HIS A 7 2.11 2.69 -3.63
N SER A 8 1.40 2.11 -2.66
CA SER A 8 1.06 2.82 -1.41
C SER A 8 2.31 3.17 -0.59
N ILE A 9 3.25 2.24 -0.49
CA ILE A 9 4.49 2.41 0.27
C ILE A 9 5.42 3.36 -0.46
N SER A 10 5.73 3.06 -1.73
CA SER A 10 6.69 3.85 -2.52
C SER A 10 6.26 5.32 -2.61
N ASN A 11 5.00 5.58 -2.96
CA ASN A 11 4.52 6.96 -3.08
C ASN A 11 4.50 7.70 -1.72
N ALA A 12 4.13 7.03 -0.63
CA ALA A 12 4.15 7.65 0.70
C ALA A 12 5.58 7.96 1.17
N SER A 13 6.53 7.05 0.97
CA SER A 13 7.92 7.26 1.35
C SER A 13 8.57 8.39 0.54
N PHE A 14 8.31 8.44 -0.77
CA PHE A 14 8.84 9.50 -1.64
C PHE A 14 8.25 10.88 -1.34
N ALA A 15 6.98 10.95 -0.95
CA ALA A 15 6.30 12.22 -0.66
C ALA A 15 6.96 13.00 0.50
N ILE A 16 7.46 12.29 1.54
CA ILE A 16 8.15 12.91 2.67
C ILE A 16 9.69 12.97 2.47
N TYR A 17 10.26 12.02 1.73
CA TYR A 17 11.70 12.01 1.48
C TYR A 17 12.17 13.17 0.59
N PHE A 18 11.37 13.58 -0.40
CA PHE A 18 11.78 14.64 -1.32
C PHE A 18 11.95 16.02 -0.62
N PRO A 19 11.00 16.48 0.22
CA PRO A 19 11.22 17.66 1.05
C PRO A 19 12.42 17.52 2.01
N LYS A 20 12.69 16.31 2.52
CA LYS A 20 13.84 16.03 3.40
C LYS A 20 15.16 16.17 2.65
N PHE A 21 15.22 15.68 1.42
CA PHE A 21 16.39 15.75 0.55
C PHE A 21 16.73 17.18 0.10
N VAL A 22 15.70 17.98 -0.21
CA VAL A 22 15.88 19.38 -0.65
C VAL A 22 16.10 20.33 0.54
N GLY A 23 15.80 19.90 1.77
CA GLY A 23 15.90 20.72 2.98
C GLY A 23 14.68 21.61 3.22
N THR A 24 13.62 21.51 2.42
CA THR A 24 12.35 22.23 2.62
C THR A 24 11.48 21.64 3.73
N VAL A 25 11.90 20.51 4.34
CA VAL A 25 11.29 20.00 5.58
C VAL A 25 11.26 21.05 6.70
N TYR A 26 12.26 21.94 6.77
CA TYR A 26 12.28 23.01 7.75
C TYR A 26 11.16 24.05 7.53
N GLU A 27 10.63 24.20 6.31
CA GLU A 27 9.48 25.07 6.04
C GLU A 27 8.19 24.46 6.61
N VAL A 28 8.07 23.13 6.54
CA VAL A 28 6.94 22.39 7.12
C VAL A 28 7.02 22.38 8.66
N LEU A 29 8.22 22.30 9.24
CA LEU A 29 8.42 22.38 10.70
C LEU A 29 8.32 23.80 11.27
N SER A 30 8.57 24.83 10.46
CA SER A 30 8.47 26.25 10.89
C SER A 30 7.06 26.80 10.72
N ALA A 31 6.23 26.19 9.87
CA ALA A 31 4.80 26.44 9.83
C ALA A 31 4.14 25.89 11.11
N PRO A 32 3.25 26.65 11.78
CA PRO A 32 2.55 26.22 12.99
C PRO A 32 1.43 25.23 12.64
N VAL A 33 1.79 24.05 12.14
CA VAL A 33 0.88 22.98 11.73
C VAL A 33 1.01 21.81 12.69
N SER A 34 -0.11 21.20 13.08
CA SER A 34 -0.07 20.04 13.96
C SER A 34 0.61 18.86 13.28
N THR A 35 1.42 18.09 14.00
CA THR A 35 2.07 16.88 13.48
C THR A 35 1.04 15.90 12.91
N ALA A 36 -0.18 15.86 13.48
CA ALA A 36 -1.26 15.02 12.99
C ALA A 36 -1.79 15.47 11.62
N GLU A 37 -1.85 16.77 11.35
CA GLU A 37 -2.32 17.33 10.07
C GLU A 37 -1.29 17.07 8.97
N VAL A 38 0.00 17.17 9.29
CA VAL A 38 1.09 16.85 8.35
C VAL A 38 1.03 15.37 7.95
N VAL A 39 0.88 14.47 8.93
CA VAL A 39 0.74 13.03 8.66
C VAL A 39 -0.53 12.76 7.85
N ALA A 40 -1.66 13.33 8.22
CA ALA A 40 -2.93 13.15 7.50
C ALA A 40 -2.85 13.67 6.05
N GLY A 41 -2.15 14.78 5.81
CA GLY A 41 -1.94 15.33 4.48
C GLY A 41 -1.08 14.42 3.58
N TYR A 42 0.09 14.00 4.05
CA TYR A 42 0.98 13.12 3.28
C TYR A 42 0.40 11.72 3.07
N VAL A 43 -0.12 11.11 4.14
CA VAL A 43 -0.74 9.78 4.07
C VAL A 43 -2.03 9.83 3.26
N GLY A 44 -2.85 10.87 3.42
CA GLY A 44 -4.08 11.06 2.66
C GLY A 44 -3.83 11.20 1.16
N ALA A 45 -2.82 11.98 0.76
CA ALA A 45 -2.42 12.11 -0.64
C ALA A 45 -1.97 10.76 -1.23
N ALA A 46 -1.12 10.02 -0.51
CA ALA A 46 -0.62 8.71 -0.96
C ALA A 46 -1.72 7.63 -1.00
N ALA A 47 -2.60 7.60 0.00
CA ALA A 47 -3.71 6.66 0.09
C ALA A 47 -4.73 6.90 -1.03
N THR A 48 -5.09 8.17 -1.30
CA THR A 48 -6.06 8.52 -2.36
C THR A 48 -5.59 8.03 -3.72
N LYS A 49 -4.32 8.28 -4.08
CA LYS A 49 -3.73 7.77 -5.34
C LYS A 49 -3.81 6.24 -5.43
N SER A 50 -3.51 5.56 -4.33
CA SER A 50 -3.45 4.09 -4.28
C SER A 50 -4.84 3.45 -4.34
N ILE A 51 -5.85 4.09 -3.74
CA ILE A 51 -7.26 3.69 -3.82
C ILE A 51 -7.77 3.85 -5.25
N ILE A 52 -7.46 4.97 -5.92
CA ILE A 52 -7.82 5.18 -7.33
C ILE A 52 -7.22 4.08 -8.19
N LEU A 53 -5.94 3.74 -7.98
CA LEU A 53 -5.29 2.64 -8.69
C LEU A 53 -6.00 1.29 -8.43
N GLY A 54 -6.36 1.00 -7.17
CA GLY A 54 -7.10 -0.20 -6.79
C GLY A 54 -8.47 -0.30 -7.45
N MET A 55 -9.20 0.81 -7.53
CA MET A 55 -10.50 0.91 -8.20
C MET A 55 -10.39 0.66 -9.71
N ILE A 56 -9.37 1.22 -10.36
CA ILE A 56 -9.12 1.00 -11.80
C ILE A 56 -8.81 -0.47 -12.08
N ILE A 57 -8.01 -1.11 -11.22
CA ILE A 57 -7.68 -2.54 -11.35
C ILE A 57 -8.94 -3.39 -11.16
N LEU A 58 -9.80 -3.06 -10.19
CA LEU A 58 -11.06 -3.75 -9.99
C LEU A 58 -11.96 -3.63 -11.23
N ALA A 59 -12.15 -2.41 -11.73
CA ALA A 59 -13.02 -2.13 -12.88
C ALA A 59 -12.57 -2.88 -14.14
N THR A 60 -11.26 -2.89 -14.41
CA THR A 60 -10.69 -3.62 -15.55
C THR A 60 -10.78 -5.13 -15.36
N ALA A 61 -10.57 -5.63 -14.14
CA ALA A 61 -10.70 -7.05 -13.84
C ALA A 61 -12.15 -7.55 -13.97
N THR A 62 -13.15 -6.77 -13.53
CA THR A 62 -14.57 -7.11 -13.72
C THR A 62 -15.02 -7.06 -15.17
N PHE A 63 -14.33 -6.29 -16.02
CA PHE A 63 -14.63 -6.20 -17.45
C PHE A 63 -14.05 -7.38 -18.23
N PHE A 64 -12.83 -7.83 -17.88
CA PHE A 64 -12.13 -8.92 -18.57
C PHE A 64 -12.48 -10.32 -18.04
N ILE A 65 -12.85 -10.45 -16.77
CA ILE A 65 -13.19 -11.72 -16.14
C ILE A 65 -14.60 -11.61 -15.54
N PRO A 66 -15.51 -12.55 -15.79
CA PRO A 66 -16.82 -12.58 -15.13
C PRO A 66 -16.65 -12.92 -13.64
N MET A 67 -16.28 -11.92 -12.85
CA MET A 67 -16.16 -12.02 -11.40
C MET A 67 -17.51 -11.76 -10.74
N ARG A 68 -18.03 -12.75 -10.02
CA ARG A 68 -19.17 -12.58 -9.12
C ARG A 68 -18.67 -11.96 -7.81
N ILE A 69 -18.94 -10.67 -7.64
CA ILE A 69 -18.63 -9.95 -6.39
C ILE A 69 -19.83 -10.14 -5.45
N GLU A 70 -19.73 -11.09 -4.52
CA GLU A 70 -20.77 -11.37 -3.51
C GLU A 70 -20.94 -10.18 -2.54
N HIS A 71 -19.84 -9.51 -2.13
CA HIS A 71 -19.84 -8.42 -1.16
C HIS A 71 -18.91 -7.25 -1.56
N PRO A 72 -19.38 -6.32 -2.40
CA PRO A 72 -18.56 -5.22 -2.92
C PRO A 72 -18.12 -4.22 -1.84
N ILE A 73 -18.95 -4.00 -0.81
CA ILE A 73 -18.69 -3.04 0.27
C ILE A 73 -17.51 -3.48 1.14
N ILE A 74 -17.48 -4.76 1.53
CA ILE A 74 -16.43 -5.33 2.38
C ILE A 74 -15.08 -5.29 1.67
N MET A 75 -15.08 -5.57 0.37
CA MET A 75 -13.88 -5.52 -0.45
C MET A 75 -13.32 -4.09 -0.54
N LEU A 76 -14.17 -3.08 -0.73
CA LEU A 76 -13.73 -1.69 -0.80
C LEU A 76 -13.17 -1.21 0.55
N LEU A 77 -13.80 -1.62 1.66
CA LEU A 77 -13.30 -1.35 3.01
C LEU A 77 -11.93 -1.99 3.25
N PHE A 78 -11.71 -3.22 2.78
CA PHE A 78 -10.42 -3.89 2.87
C PHE A 78 -9.32 -3.17 2.07
N VAL A 79 -9.64 -2.73 0.85
CA VAL A 79 -8.74 -1.92 0.02
C VAL A 79 -8.38 -0.60 0.72
N PHE A 80 -9.36 0.05 1.34
CA PHE A 80 -9.15 1.30 2.07
C PHE A 80 -8.25 1.12 3.30
N LEU A 81 -8.56 0.14 4.16
CA LEU A 81 -7.77 -0.15 5.36
C LEU A 81 -6.31 -0.51 5.00
N THR A 82 -6.13 -1.39 4.01
CA THR A 82 -4.79 -1.78 3.56
C THR A 82 -4.02 -0.61 2.97
N ALA A 83 -4.64 0.23 2.14
CA ALA A 83 -4.00 1.43 1.60
C ALA A 83 -3.48 2.36 2.71
N ILE A 84 -4.29 2.62 3.74
CA ILE A 84 -3.90 3.50 4.86
C ILE A 84 -2.77 2.88 5.67
N SER A 85 -2.88 1.60 6.07
CA SER A 85 -1.85 0.94 6.87
C SER A 85 -0.49 0.92 6.17
N PHE A 86 -0.46 0.63 4.86
CA PHE A 86 0.78 0.58 4.11
C PHE A 86 1.32 1.97 3.73
N SER A 87 0.47 2.98 3.54
CA SER A 87 0.92 4.37 3.40
C SER A 87 1.50 4.93 4.71
N LEU A 88 0.96 4.56 5.88
CA LEU A 88 1.57 4.89 7.18
C LEU A 88 2.94 4.26 7.34
N LEU A 89 3.08 2.98 6.97
CA LEU A 89 4.39 2.31 6.95
C LEU A 89 5.37 3.01 6.00
N GLY A 90 4.94 3.36 4.78
CA GLY A 90 5.77 4.11 3.83
C GLY A 90 6.18 5.48 4.37
N PHE A 91 5.28 6.20 5.04
CA PHE A 91 5.60 7.48 5.67
C PHE A 91 6.71 7.36 6.73
N ILE A 92 6.64 6.35 7.60
CA ILE A 92 7.68 6.07 8.60
C ILE A 92 9.02 5.74 7.91
N LEU A 93 8.98 4.94 6.84
CA LEU A 93 10.18 4.61 6.06
C LEU A 93 10.80 5.82 5.38
N GLY A 94 9.98 6.74 4.87
CA GLY A 94 10.46 7.98 4.25
C GLY A 94 11.17 8.91 5.23
N ILE A 95 10.73 8.95 6.49
CA ILE A 95 11.43 9.70 7.56
C ILE A 95 12.76 9.03 7.90
N TRP A 96 12.79 7.69 8.00
CA TRP A 96 13.98 6.93 8.36
C TRP A 96 15.04 6.88 7.24
N ALA A 97 14.62 6.99 5.97
CA ALA A 97 15.55 6.89 4.85
C ALA A 97 16.46 8.12 4.73
N ASP A 98 17.77 7.87 4.59
CA ASP A 98 18.77 8.91 4.33
C ASP A 98 19.12 8.98 2.83
N ASN A 99 19.11 7.83 2.14
CA ASN A 99 19.44 7.70 0.72
C ASN A 99 18.24 7.15 -0.09
N PHE A 100 18.17 7.53 -1.36
CA PHE A 100 17.25 6.98 -2.36
C PHE A 100 17.35 5.45 -2.50
N GLU A 101 18.53 4.88 -2.25
CA GLU A 101 18.72 3.42 -2.27
C GLU A 101 17.97 2.74 -1.12
N LYS A 102 18.00 3.32 0.10
CA LYS A 102 17.25 2.78 1.26
C LYS A 102 15.74 2.80 0.99
N LEU A 103 15.22 3.80 0.29
CA LEU A 103 13.81 3.91 -0.09
C LEU A 103 13.33 2.76 -0.98
N SER A 104 14.17 2.30 -1.92
CA SER A 104 13.78 1.26 -2.90
C SER A 104 14.18 -0.16 -2.46
N VAL A 105 15.21 -0.28 -1.61
CA VAL A 105 15.65 -1.56 -1.04
C VAL A 105 14.65 -2.08 -0.01
N VAL A 106 14.07 -1.22 0.83
CA VAL A 106 13.13 -1.67 1.89
C VAL A 106 11.88 -2.36 1.32
N PRO A 107 11.16 -1.80 0.32
CA PRO A 107 10.04 -2.50 -0.32
C PRO A 107 10.45 -3.84 -0.93
N SER A 108 11.61 -3.89 -1.58
CA SER A 108 12.06 -5.09 -2.30
C SER A 108 12.51 -6.21 -1.36
N LEU A 109 13.19 -5.86 -0.27
CA LEU A 109 13.83 -6.81 0.64
C LEU A 109 12.94 -7.22 1.82
N ILE A 110 12.00 -6.36 2.25
CA ILE A 110 11.13 -6.62 3.39
C ILE A 110 9.68 -6.82 2.95
N VAL A 111 9.11 -5.90 2.17
CA VAL A 111 7.68 -5.93 1.86
C VAL A 111 7.34 -7.08 0.92
N THR A 112 8.12 -7.27 -0.15
CA THR A 112 7.93 -8.38 -1.10
C THR A 112 7.87 -9.74 -0.39
N PRO A 113 8.84 -10.16 0.45
CA PRO A 113 8.74 -11.43 1.18
C PRO A 113 7.61 -11.45 2.22
N LEU A 114 7.29 -10.32 2.87
CA LEU A 114 6.15 -10.27 3.80
C LEU A 114 4.82 -10.59 3.11
N VAL A 115 4.63 -10.09 1.89
CA VAL A 115 3.43 -10.35 1.09
C VAL A 115 3.36 -11.80 0.63
N PHE A 116 4.50 -12.42 0.34
CA PHE A 116 4.57 -13.86 0.06
C PHE A 116 4.21 -14.70 1.29
N LEU A 117 4.68 -14.33 2.49
CA LEU A 117 4.30 -14.99 3.74
C LEU A 117 2.83 -14.77 4.12
N GLY A 118 2.27 -13.62 3.75
CA GLY A 118 0.86 -13.23 3.97
C GLY A 118 -0.17 -14.00 3.14
N GLY A 119 0.23 -15.04 2.40
CA GLY A 119 -0.70 -15.99 1.78
C GLY A 119 -1.27 -15.57 0.42
N SER A 120 -0.79 -14.48 -0.21
CA SER A 120 -1.24 -14.10 -1.57
C SER A 120 -0.84 -15.14 -2.64
N PHE A 121 0.16 -15.97 -2.36
CA PHE A 121 0.64 -17.05 -3.23
C PHE A 121 0.72 -18.40 -2.51
N TYR A 122 0.65 -18.41 -1.18
CA TYR A 122 0.59 -19.61 -0.37
C TYR A 122 -0.87 -19.91 -0.02
N SER A 123 -1.56 -20.64 -0.90
CA SER A 123 -2.69 -21.46 -0.47
C SER A 123 -2.13 -22.62 0.36
N THR A 124 -1.87 -22.41 1.65
CA THR A 124 -1.43 -23.48 2.55
C THR A 124 -2.55 -24.46 2.94
N ILE A 125 -3.75 -24.35 2.35
CA ILE A 125 -4.90 -25.20 2.72
C ILE A 125 -5.38 -26.15 1.63
N CYS A 126 -4.73 -26.20 0.46
CA CYS A 126 -5.02 -27.24 -0.53
C CYS A 126 -4.52 -28.64 -0.12
N CYS A 127 -3.78 -28.78 1.01
CA CYS A 127 -3.25 -30.07 1.45
C CYS A 127 -3.64 -30.49 2.88
N ARG A 128 -4.78 -29.99 3.42
CA ARG A 128 -5.30 -30.61 4.65
C ARG A 128 -6.81 -30.49 4.81
N HIS A 129 -7.50 -31.44 4.17
CA HIS A 129 -8.87 -31.88 4.46
C HIS A 129 -9.99 -31.31 3.56
N SER A 130 -10.18 -31.90 2.39
CA SER A 130 -11.47 -32.49 1.97
C SER A 130 -11.38 -32.97 0.53
N GLY A 131 -11.69 -34.25 0.32
CA GLY A 131 -11.88 -34.80 -1.01
C GLY A 131 -13.07 -34.13 -1.71
N SER A 132 -13.00 -34.16 -3.04
CA SER A 132 -14.01 -33.71 -4.00
C SER A 132 -14.04 -32.21 -4.35
N ARG A 133 -13.49 -31.95 -5.55
CA ARG A 133 -13.83 -30.88 -6.49
C ARG A 133 -13.48 -29.45 -6.09
N PHE A 134 -12.20 -29.12 -6.30
CA PHE A 134 -11.79 -27.80 -6.77
C PHE A 134 -11.71 -27.84 -8.30
N HIS A 135 -12.65 -27.17 -8.97
CA HIS A 135 -12.39 -26.64 -10.30
C HIS A 135 -11.55 -25.37 -10.12
N CYS A 136 -10.38 -25.35 -10.75
CA CYS A 136 -9.70 -24.12 -11.12
C CYS A 136 -10.58 -23.27 -12.06
#